data_AF-A0A524NFQ3-F1
#
_entry.id   AF-A0A524NFQ3-F1
#
_cell.length_a   1.000
_cell.length_b   1.000
_cell.length_c   1.000
_cell.angle_alpha   90.00
_cell.angle_beta   90.00
_cell.angle_gamma   90.00
#
_symmetry.space_group_name_H-M   'P 1'
#
loop_
_entity.id
_entity.type
_entity.pdbx_description
1 polymer ?
#
loop_
_entity_poly.entity_id
_entity_poly.type
_entity_poly.pdbx_seq_one_letter_code
_entity_poly.pdbx_strand_id
1 'polypeptide(L)' 'MAAKKLSHRTLGVTTLVTGMVTFWLLVLPYMLFPQFYIPKANGGIGYTAPATIEGWVFMIAGLAMLLVTVILAKLYRN' A
#
# COMPACT_ATOMS: atom_id res chain seq x y z
N MET A 1 30.25 9.86 8.11
CA MET A 1 29.90 8.47 7.70
C MET A 1 29.32 8.52 6.31
N ALA A 2 30.01 7.99 5.29
CA ALA A 2 29.46 7.91 3.95
C ALA A 2 28.37 6.82 3.94
N ALA A 3 27.11 7.20 3.73
CA ALA A 3 26.03 6.23 3.56
C ALA A 3 26.35 5.35 2.35
N LYS A 4 26.47 4.04 2.56
CA LYS A 4 26.73 3.07 1.49
C LYS A 4 25.57 3.16 0.49
N LYS A 5 25.82 3.69 -0.71
CA LYS A 5 24.81 3.84 -1.76
C LYS A 5 24.23 2.47 -2.06
N LEU A 6 22.93 2.31 -1.85
CA LEU A 6 22.22 1.06 -2.15
C LEU A 6 22.39 0.71 -3.62
N SER A 7 22.67 -0.56 -3.90
CA SER A 7 22.77 -1.06 -5.28
C SER A 7 21.42 -0.88 -5.99
N HIS A 8 21.46 -0.50 -7.26
CA HIS A 8 20.26 -0.32 -8.09
C HIS A 8 19.39 -1.58 -8.15
N ARG A 9 20.01 -2.78 -8.15
CA ARG A 9 19.30 -4.06 -8.05
C ARG A 9 18.54 -4.20 -6.73
N THR A 10 19.16 -3.84 -5.62
CA THR A 10 18.53 -3.88 -4.30
C THR A 10 17.37 -2.89 -4.22
N LEU A 11 17.53 -1.67 -4.75
CA LEU A 11 16.45 -0.69 -4.82
C LEU A 11 15.27 -1.20 -5.66
N GLY A 12 15.53 -1.82 -6.82
CA GLY A 12 14.50 -2.40 -7.67
C GLY A 12 13.72 -3.51 -6.95
N VAL A 13 14.43 -4.47 -6.34
CA VAL A 13 13.79 -5.57 -5.58
C VAL A 13 12.98 -5.02 -4.40
N THR A 14 13.54 -4.11 -3.60
CA THR A 14 12.82 -3.53 -2.46
C THR A 14 11.58 -2.77 -2.92
N THR A 15 11.65 -2.02 -4.02
CA THR A 15 10.49 -1.31 -4.60
C THR A 15 9.38 -2.28 -5.00
N LEU A 16 9.72 -3.41 -5.63
CA LEU A 16 8.74 -4.43 -6.00
C LEU A 16 8.10 -5.06 -4.77
N VAL A 17 8.90 -5.43 -3.77
CA VAL A 17 8.41 -6.03 -2.52
C VAL A 17 7.49 -5.06 -1.78
N THR A 18 7.88 -3.80 -1.61
CA THR A 18 7.03 -2.81 -0.93
C THR A 18 5.76 -2.50 -1.73
N GLY A 19 5.84 -2.51 -3.07
CA GLY A 19 4.68 -2.41 -3.95
C GLY A 19 3.71 -3.57 -3.78
N MET A 20 4.21 -4.81 -3.69
CA MET A 20 3.40 -5.97 -3.37
C MET A 20 2.75 -5.82 -2.00
N VAL A 21 3.51 -5.52 -0.93
CA VAL A 21 2.93 -5.32 0.40
C VAL A 21 1.84 -4.24 0.40
N THR A 22 2.04 -3.14 -0.33
CA THR A 22 1.03 -2.09 -0.49
C THR A 22 -0.27 -2.62 -1.11
N PHE A 23 -0.17 -3.43 -2.16
CA PHE A 23 -1.34 -4.09 -2.76
C PHE A 23 -2.07 -4.99 -1.76
N TRP A 24 -1.33 -5.76 -0.97
CA TRP A 24 -1.89 -6.67 0.02
C TRP A 24 -2.56 -5.95 1.19
N LEU A 25 -2.13 -4.73 1.51
CA LEU A 25 -2.73 -3.93 2.58
C LEU A 25 -3.91 -3.09 2.12
N LEU A 26 -3.93 -2.63 0.86
CA LEU A 26 -5.00 -1.74 0.38
C LEU A 26 -6.07 -2.45 -0.44
N VAL A 27 -5.67 -3.40 -1.30
CA VAL A 27 -6.57 -3.99 -2.30
C VAL A 27 -7.16 -5.30 -1.81
N LEU A 28 -6.35 -6.19 -1.23
CA LEU A 28 -6.86 -7.48 -0.76
C LEU A 28 -7.91 -7.35 0.33
N PRO A 29 -7.77 -6.49 1.35
CA PRO A 29 -8.78 -6.41 2.40
C PRO A 29 -10.10 -5.85 1.85
N TYR A 30 -10.01 -4.94 0.89
CA TYR A 30 -11.16 -4.40 0.16
C TYR A 30 -11.91 -5.49 -0.63
N MET A 31 -11.20 -6.42 -1.27
CA MET A 31 -11.81 -7.49 -2.08
C MET A 31 -12.31 -8.67 -1.24
N LEU A 32 -11.57 -9.06 -0.21
CA LEU A 32 -11.81 -10.29 0.55
C LEU A 32 -12.64 -10.07 1.82
N PHE A 33 -12.59 -8.86 2.37
CA PHE A 33 -13.26 -8.51 3.62
C PHE A 33 -14.10 -7.23 3.46
N PRO A 34 -15.12 -7.24 2.57
CA PRO A 34 -15.96 -6.07 2.32
C PRO A 34 -16.68 -5.56 3.58
N GLN A 35 -16.90 -6.41 4.59
CA GLN A 35 -17.45 -6.03 5.89
C GLN A 35 -16.58 -5.04 6.67
N PHE A 36 -15.30 -4.93 6.32
CA PHE A 36 -14.41 -3.94 6.95
C PHE A 36 -14.68 -2.51 6.47
N TYR A 37 -15.52 -2.33 5.45
CA TYR A 37 -15.72 -1.07 4.75
C TYR A 37 -17.20 -0.70 4.66
N ILE A 38 -17.47 0.61 4.60
CA ILE A 38 -18.82 1.15 4.45
C ILE A 38 -19.20 1.08 2.96
N PRO A 39 -20.21 0.28 2.57
CA PRO A 39 -20.63 0.21 1.18
C PRO A 39 -21.24 1.55 0.73
N LYS A 40 -20.93 1.98 -0.48
CA LYS A 40 -21.66 3.09 -1.10
C LYS A 40 -23.10 2.65 -1.41
N ALA A 41 -24.00 3.63 -1.47
CA ALA A 41 -25.39 3.41 -1.86
C ALA A 41 -25.54 2.68 -3.21
N ASN A 42 -24.57 2.85 -4.11
CA ASN A 42 -24.40 2.00 -5.28
C ASN A 42 -23.19 1.08 -5.07
N GLY A 43 -23.45 -0.21 -4.87
CA GLY A 43 -22.43 -1.23 -4.62
C GLY A 43 -21.41 -1.40 -5.75
N GLY A 44 -21.75 -0.99 -6.99
CA GLY A 44 -20.82 -0.99 -8.13
C GLY A 44 -19.77 0.13 -8.09
N ILE A 45 -19.94 1.13 -7.23
CA ILE A 45 -19.01 2.28 -7.06
C ILE A 45 -18.05 2.03 -5.88
N GLY A 46 -18.16 0.86 -5.25
CA GLY A 46 -17.28 0.43 -4.17
C GLY A 46 -17.67 0.95 -2.79
N TYR A 47 -16.66 1.22 -1.97
CA TYR A 47 -16.82 1.59 -0.55
C TYR A 47 -16.30 3.01 -0.30
N THR A 48 -16.82 3.70 0.72
CA THR A 48 -16.44 5.09 1.05
C THR A 48 -15.26 5.20 1.99
N ALA A 49 -15.27 4.40 3.07
CA ALA A 49 -14.27 4.44 4.13
C ALA A 49 -14.26 3.09 4.90
N PRO A 50 -13.22 2.81 5.70
CA PRO A 50 -13.26 1.71 6.64
C PRO A 50 -14.36 1.90 7.70
N ALA A 51 -15.13 0.84 7.94
CA ALA A 51 -16.15 0.76 8.98
C ALA A 51 -15.60 0.19 10.30
N THR A 52 -14.52 -0.59 10.21
CA THR A 52 -13.94 -1.36 11.32
C THR A 52 -12.53 -0.88 11.65
N ILE A 53 -12.05 -1.18 12.86
CA ILE A 53 -10.69 -0.84 13.28
C ILE A 53 -9.67 -1.54 12.37
N GLU A 54 -9.92 -2.79 12.00
CA GLU A 54 -9.10 -3.58 11.09
C GLU A 54 -8.95 -2.90 9.74
N GLY A 55 -10.07 -2.45 9.13
CA GLY A 55 -10.04 -1.70 7.88
C GLY A 55 -9.24 -0.39 7.98
N TRP A 56 -9.34 0.32 9.12
CA TRP A 56 -8.54 1.52 9.38
C TRP A 56 -7.04 1.20 9.48
N VAL A 57 -6.68 0.14 10.20
CA VAL A 57 -5.28 -0.32 10.33
C VAL A 57 -4.71 -0.66 8.96
N PHE A 58 -5.42 -1.44 8.15
CA PHE A 58 -5.00 -1.78 6.79
C PHE A 58 -4.84 -0.55 5.89
N MET A 59 -5.79 0.38 5.96
CA MET A 59 -5.72 1.61 5.15
C MET A 59 -4.52 2.49 5.54
N ILE A 60 -4.30 2.74 6.83
CA ILE A 60 -3.21 3.58 7.31
C ILE A 60 -1.85 2.93 6.98
N ALA A 61 -1.69 1.64 7.28
CA ALA A 61 -0.47 0.91 7.00
C ALA A 61 -0.19 0.84 5.49
N GLY A 62 -1.23 0.59 4.68
CA GLY A 62 -1.13 0.55 3.23
C GLY A 62 -0.76 1.89 2.62
N LEU A 63 -1.34 3.00 3.09
CA LEU A 63 -0.98 4.35 2.63
C LEU A 63 0.47 4.71 3.01
N ALA A 64 0.91 4.35 4.21
CA ALA A 64 2.30 4.54 4.63
C ALA A 64 3.27 3.74 3.73
N MET A 65 2.94 2.47 3.44
CA MET A 65 3.73 1.63 2.54
C MET A 65 3.71 2.11 1.09
N LEU A 66 2.61 2.71 0.63
CA LEU A 66 2.54 3.34 -0.68
C LEU A 66 3.53 4.51 -0.78
N LEU A 67 3.60 5.38 0.24
CA LEU A 67 4.57 6.47 0.28
C LEU A 67 6.01 5.97 0.21
N VAL A 68 6.34 4.93 1.00
CA VAL A 68 7.66 4.29 0.95
C VAL A 68 7.95 3.75 -0.45
N THR A 69 6.99 3.07 -1.06
CA THR A 69 7.13 2.51 -2.42
C THR A 69 7.36 3.61 -3.45
N VAL A 70 6.63 4.74 -3.37
CA VAL A 70 6.81 5.88 -4.28
C VAL A 70 8.20 6.51 -4.11
N ILE A 71 8.68 6.66 -2.88
CA ILE A 71 10.03 7.18 -2.61
C ILE A 71 11.09 6.23 -3.19
N LEU A 72 10.98 4.93 -2.95
CA LEU A 72 11.90 3.93 -3.49
C LEU A 72 11.88 3.89 -5.02
N ALA A 73 10.69 3.98 -5.63
CA ALA A 73 10.55 4.03 -7.08
C ALA A 73 11.19 5.29 -7.68
N LYS A 74 11.08 6.44 -7.00
CA LYS A 74 11.79 7.67 -7.41
C LYS A 74 13.30 7.50 -7.30
N LEU A 75 13.79 6.93 -6.19
CA LEU A 75 15.22 6.67 -5.98
C LEU A 75 15.78 5.63 -6.95
N TYR A 76 14.97 4.69 -7.43
CA TYR A 76 15.37 3.73 -8.44
C TYR A 76 15.55 4.37 -9.82
N ARG A 77 14.75 5.40 -10.16
CA ARG A 77 14.83 6.08 -11.48
C ARG A 77 15.96 7.09 -11.60
N ASN A 78 16.50 7.57 -10.48
CA ASN A 78 17.59 8.57 -10.42
C ASN A 78 18.96 7.90 -10.21
#